data_AF-A0A7X6A9J9-F1
#
_entry.id   AF-A0A7X6A9J9-F1
#
_cell.length_a   1.000
_cell.length_b   1.000
_cell.length_c   1.000
_cell.angle_alpha   90.00
_cell.angle_beta   90.00
_cell.angle_gamma   90.00
#
_symmetry.space_group_name_H-M   'P 1'
#
loop_
_entity.id
_entity.type
_entity.pdbx_description
1 polymer ?
#
loop_
_entity_poly.entity_id
_entity_poly.type
_entity_poly.pdbx_seq_one_letter_code
_entity_poly.pdbx_strand_id
1 'polypeptide(L)'
;MRVPVSLAWVIMALFVFTAGLLRRFNEHIPESPFLHPLAGNLLFAAIFILLLVASRERTLGAVPGRGVRLGSLTPLLLMLLIEKWISLGFYEPLFGWISNPGLPESLADAHFAAFAGAALLATCLLLGRLSTPTRRKTWRRMRPLRFPTALLQVLCVAGGTYLFLGALAAALGYPLKLRWPTGGSLLYWVIIGQALVAMGEEVYYRGLLYCEIERLSPRMGLRTAAARRWIAVGLTSTLFAMEHMDLTQSWEVVVRQTVFIASLGALFALLVAVSANIYIAAGIHAWINWLLLGAAPHFVDASGAPALPAGTYIGVTLILAFILAFAFRRHRSRRSARTRRVPLEHPRTTRTPDRA
;
A
#
# COMPACT_ATOMS: atom_id res chain seq x y z
N MET A 1 -13.65 16.13 23.55
CA MET A 1 -12.41 15.99 24.35
C MET A 1 -11.12 16.41 23.60
N ARG A 2 -10.15 17.05 24.27
CA ARG A 2 -8.77 17.26 23.79
C ARG A 2 -7.81 16.41 24.63
N VAL A 3 -6.80 15.83 23.99
CA VAL A 3 -5.76 15.04 24.63
C VAL A 3 -4.38 15.69 24.45
N PRO A 4 -3.43 15.48 25.39
CA PRO A 4 -2.04 15.85 25.19
C PRO A 4 -1.46 15.26 23.90
N VAL A 5 -0.48 15.96 23.30
CA VAL A 5 0.17 15.50 22.06
C VAL A 5 0.83 14.13 22.24
N SER A 6 1.48 13.90 23.38
CA SER A 6 2.08 12.61 23.75
C SER A 6 1.03 11.50 23.77
N LEU A 7 -0.10 11.73 24.44
CA LEU A 7 -1.19 10.76 24.49
C LEU A 7 -1.79 10.49 23.11
N ALA A 8 -1.89 11.49 22.24
CA ALA A 8 -2.35 11.29 20.87
C ALA A 8 -1.40 10.37 20.06
N TRP A 9 -0.08 10.49 20.25
CA TRP A 9 0.90 9.57 19.67
C TRP A 9 0.76 8.16 20.20
N VAL A 10 0.60 8.02 21.52
CA VAL A 10 0.38 6.72 22.17
C VAL A 10 -0.89 6.06 21.63
N ILE A 11 -2.01 6.78 21.56
CA ILE A 11 -3.26 6.26 20.99
C ILE A 11 -3.06 5.82 19.54
N MET A 12 -2.41 6.64 18.71
CA MET A 12 -2.20 6.30 17.31
C MET A 12 -1.31 5.06 17.16
N ALA A 13 -0.20 4.99 17.90
CA ALA A 13 0.69 3.82 17.89
C ALA A 13 -0.08 2.58 18.34
N LEU A 14 -0.74 2.63 19.51
CA LEU A 14 -1.54 1.52 20.04
C LEU A 14 -2.54 1.02 19.00
N PHE A 15 -3.33 1.90 18.37
CA PHE A 15 -4.30 1.46 17.37
C PHE A 15 -3.66 0.85 16.12
N VAL A 16 -2.52 1.37 15.67
CA VAL A 16 -1.78 0.77 14.56
C VAL A 16 -1.31 -0.63 14.95
N PHE A 17 -0.67 -0.80 16.10
CA PHE A 17 -0.20 -2.11 16.56
C PHE A 17 -1.37 -3.07 16.82
N THR A 18 -2.41 -2.63 17.52
CA THR A 18 -3.60 -3.44 17.79
C THR A 18 -4.31 -3.83 16.50
N ALA A 19 -4.45 -2.95 15.51
CA ALA A 19 -5.06 -3.32 14.22
C ALA A 19 -4.25 -4.40 13.47
N GLY A 20 -2.92 -4.29 13.50
CA GLY A 20 -2.04 -5.33 12.92
C GLY A 20 -2.16 -6.67 13.65
N LEU A 21 -2.20 -6.64 15.00
CA LEU A 21 -2.35 -7.85 15.82
C LEU A 21 -3.76 -8.44 15.77
N LEU A 22 -4.81 -7.63 15.60
CA LEU A 22 -6.20 -8.07 15.63
C LEU A 22 -6.50 -9.10 14.55
N ARG A 23 -5.90 -8.95 13.37
CA ARG A 23 -6.00 -9.95 12.30
C ARG A 23 -5.45 -11.30 12.74
N ARG A 24 -4.26 -11.29 13.34
CA ARG A 24 -3.61 -12.51 13.85
C ARG A 24 -4.33 -13.13 15.02
N PHE A 25 -4.81 -12.31 15.94
CA PHE A 25 -5.63 -12.78 17.04
C PHE A 25 -6.85 -13.51 16.48
N ASN A 26 -7.60 -12.90 15.56
CA ASN A 26 -8.82 -13.49 14.99
C ASN A 26 -8.57 -14.82 14.27
N GLU A 27 -7.50 -14.93 13.48
CA GLU A 27 -7.10 -16.18 12.81
C GLU A 27 -6.88 -17.33 13.80
N HIS A 28 -6.44 -17.05 15.04
CA HIS A 28 -6.19 -18.07 16.08
C HIS A 28 -7.33 -18.19 17.12
N ILE A 29 -8.36 -17.32 17.10
CA ILE A 29 -9.52 -17.46 18.01
C ILE A 29 -10.25 -18.80 17.82
N PRO A 30 -10.43 -19.36 16.60
CA PRO A 30 -11.05 -20.68 16.43
C PRO A 30 -10.33 -21.80 17.22
N GLU A 31 -9.05 -21.62 17.53
CA GLU A 31 -8.22 -22.57 18.28
C GLU A 31 -8.16 -22.26 19.79
N SER A 32 -8.73 -21.13 20.22
CA SER A 32 -8.69 -20.73 21.63
C SER A 32 -9.68 -21.53 22.46
N PRO A 33 -9.25 -22.26 23.50
CA PRO A 33 -10.16 -22.99 24.38
C PRO A 33 -10.97 -22.06 25.30
N PHE A 34 -10.67 -20.76 25.34
CA PHE A 34 -11.24 -19.81 26.30
C PHE A 34 -12.14 -18.74 25.68
N LEU A 35 -12.03 -18.49 24.37
CA LEU A 35 -12.74 -17.38 23.72
C LEU A 35 -13.45 -17.86 22.45
N HIS A 36 -14.78 -17.72 22.45
CA HIS A 36 -15.59 -18.00 21.26
C HIS A 36 -15.32 -16.95 20.16
N PRO A 37 -15.32 -17.32 18.86
CA PRO A 37 -15.15 -16.37 17.72
C PRO A 37 -16.04 -15.13 17.79
N LEU A 38 -17.26 -15.27 18.32
CA LEU A 38 -18.21 -14.16 18.52
C LEU A 38 -17.73 -13.09 19.51
N ALA A 39 -16.89 -13.44 20.51
CA ALA A 39 -16.40 -12.49 21.51
C ALA A 39 -15.44 -11.46 20.90
N GLY A 40 -14.61 -11.87 19.93
CA GLY A 40 -13.75 -10.95 19.16
C GLY A 40 -14.58 -9.93 18.37
N ASN A 41 -15.67 -10.37 17.75
CA ASN A 41 -16.58 -9.51 16.97
C ASN A 41 -17.35 -8.51 17.86
N LEU A 42 -17.72 -8.89 19.08
CA LEU A 42 -18.40 -7.99 20.04
C LEU A 42 -17.46 -6.94 20.62
N LEU A 43 -16.20 -7.30 20.93
CA LEU A 43 -15.18 -6.34 21.34
C LEU A 43 -14.91 -5.33 20.21
N PHE A 44 -14.85 -5.82 18.97
CA PHE A 44 -14.77 -4.98 17.77
C PHE A 44 -15.94 -4.00 17.68
N ALA A 45 -17.18 -4.49 17.84
CA ALA A 45 -18.38 -3.65 17.81
C ALA A 45 -18.36 -2.59 18.93
N ALA A 46 -17.93 -2.95 20.14
CA ALA A 46 -17.83 -2.02 21.26
C ALA A 46 -16.80 -0.91 21.02
N ILE A 47 -15.60 -1.25 20.53
CA ILE A 47 -14.57 -0.26 20.19
C ILE A 47 -15.07 0.63 19.04
N PHE A 48 -15.73 0.04 18.04
CA PHE A 48 -16.32 0.78 16.93
C PHE A 48 -17.39 1.77 17.42
N ILE A 49 -18.30 1.36 18.31
CA ILE A 49 -19.33 2.22 18.91
C ILE A 49 -18.68 3.37 19.69
N LEU A 50 -17.65 3.09 20.49
CA LEU A 50 -16.91 4.14 21.23
C LEU A 50 -16.25 5.15 20.28
N LEU A 51 -15.75 4.69 19.13
CA LEU A 51 -15.21 5.58 18.10
C LEU A 51 -16.29 6.36 17.35
N LEU A 52 -17.49 5.81 17.16
CA LEU A 52 -18.63 6.55 16.62
C LEU A 52 -19.10 7.64 17.59
N VAL A 53 -19.11 7.37 18.89
CA VAL A 53 -19.39 8.38 19.92
C VAL A 53 -18.32 9.48 19.89
N ALA A 54 -17.03 9.12 19.76
CA ALA A 54 -15.95 10.10 19.57
C ALA A 54 -16.05 10.85 18.21
N SER A 55 -16.62 10.22 17.18
CA SER A 55 -16.93 10.85 15.89
C SER A 55 -18.03 11.90 16.04
N ARG A 56 -19.06 11.62 16.85
CA ARG A 56 -20.13 12.59 17.17
C ARG A 56 -19.57 13.81 17.90
N GLU A 57 -18.53 13.69 18.73
CA GLU A 57 -17.86 14.88 19.28
C GLU A 57 -17.20 15.78 18.21
N ARG A 58 -16.90 15.25 17.02
CA ARG A 58 -16.34 16.03 15.91
C ARG A 58 -17.37 16.98 15.30
N THR A 59 -18.65 16.63 15.32
CA THR A 59 -19.73 17.46 14.75
C THR A 59 -20.13 18.60 15.70
N LEU A 60 -19.83 18.50 17.00
CA LEU A 60 -20.16 19.49 18.03
C LEU A 60 -19.31 20.79 17.99
N GLY A 61 -18.60 21.10 16.90
CA GLY A 61 -17.87 22.38 16.76
C GLY A 61 -16.57 22.45 17.56
N ALA A 62 -15.82 23.56 17.49
CA ALA A 62 -14.46 23.68 18.04
C ALA A 62 -14.45 23.92 19.57
N VAL A 63 -13.67 23.12 20.32
CA VAL A 63 -13.37 23.39 21.73
C VAL A 63 -12.04 24.16 21.81
N PRO A 64 -11.97 25.36 22.41
CA PRO A 64 -10.73 26.10 22.64
C PRO A 64 -9.70 25.31 23.47
N GLY A 65 -8.40 25.66 23.38
CA GLY A 65 -7.35 25.11 24.26
C GLY A 65 -6.11 24.52 23.56
N ARG A 66 -5.17 24.00 24.35
CA ARG A 66 -3.96 23.28 23.90
C ARG A 66 -4.26 21.78 23.71
N GLY A 67 -3.54 21.10 22.82
CA GLY A 67 -3.67 19.65 22.58
C GLY A 67 -4.44 19.23 21.32
N VAL A 68 -4.49 17.92 21.07
CA VAL A 68 -5.10 17.30 19.87
C VAL A 68 -6.56 16.95 20.16
N ARG A 69 -7.47 17.25 19.24
CA ARG A 69 -8.88 16.83 19.37
C ARG A 69 -8.98 15.33 19.12
N LEU A 70 -9.54 14.57 20.06
CA LEU A 70 -9.69 13.12 19.92
C LEU A 70 -10.48 12.76 18.65
N GLY A 71 -11.59 13.47 18.40
CA GLY A 71 -12.39 13.35 17.18
C GLY A 71 -11.63 13.58 15.86
N SER A 72 -10.42 14.15 15.91
CA SER A 72 -9.58 14.28 14.72
C SER A 72 -8.83 13.01 14.36
N LEU A 73 -8.56 12.13 15.33
CA LEU A 73 -7.95 10.80 15.14
C LEU A 73 -8.98 9.78 14.62
N THR A 74 -10.27 9.98 14.93
CA THR A 74 -11.36 9.05 14.60
C THR A 74 -11.36 8.52 13.17
N PRO A 75 -11.14 9.32 12.10
CA PRO A 75 -11.10 8.76 10.75
C PRO A 75 -10.03 7.69 10.57
N LEU A 76 -8.83 7.89 11.11
CA LEU A 76 -7.75 6.91 11.05
C LEU A 76 -8.14 5.64 11.82
N LEU A 77 -8.69 5.82 13.02
CA LEU A 77 -9.08 4.68 13.87
C LEU A 77 -10.20 3.86 13.23
N LEU A 78 -11.19 4.53 12.64
CA LEU A 78 -12.27 3.88 11.90
C LEU A 78 -11.75 3.21 10.62
N MET A 79 -10.79 3.80 9.90
CA MET A 79 -10.16 3.15 8.74
C MET A 79 -9.45 1.84 9.12
N LEU A 80 -8.76 1.82 10.26
CA LEU A 80 -8.08 0.63 10.77
C LEU A 80 -9.07 -0.45 11.22
N LEU A 81 -10.11 -0.09 11.96
CA LEU A 81 -11.05 -1.08 12.50
C LEU A 81 -12.06 -1.59 11.47
N ILE A 82 -12.69 -0.70 10.69
CA ILE A 82 -13.74 -1.10 9.76
C ILE A 82 -13.18 -2.00 8.67
N GLU A 83 -11.98 -1.71 8.17
CA GLU A 83 -11.35 -2.58 7.18
C GLU A 83 -11.15 -3.99 7.75
N LYS A 84 -10.61 -4.11 8.96
CA LYS A 84 -10.39 -5.40 9.63
C LYS A 84 -11.69 -6.15 9.91
N TRP A 85 -12.70 -5.44 10.40
CA TRP A 85 -14.01 -6.03 10.64
C TRP A 85 -14.65 -6.55 9.35
N ILE A 86 -14.54 -5.78 8.26
CA ILE A 86 -15.04 -6.19 6.95
C ILE A 86 -14.26 -7.41 6.43
N SER A 87 -12.93 -7.37 6.46
CA SER A 87 -12.09 -8.44 5.90
C SER A 87 -12.27 -9.75 6.64
N LEU A 88 -12.31 -9.71 7.98
CA LEU A 88 -12.45 -10.91 8.82
C LEU A 88 -13.89 -11.43 8.86
N GLY A 89 -14.88 -10.54 8.90
CA GLY A 89 -16.28 -10.93 9.09
C GLY A 89 -16.99 -11.34 7.79
N PHE A 90 -16.54 -10.84 6.63
CA PHE A 90 -17.34 -10.92 5.41
C PHE A 90 -16.61 -11.50 4.20
N TYR A 91 -15.28 -11.46 4.09
CA TYR A 91 -14.64 -11.88 2.83
C TYR A 91 -14.85 -13.37 2.55
N GLU A 92 -14.52 -14.23 3.50
CA GLU A 92 -14.66 -15.68 3.34
C GLU A 92 -16.15 -16.10 3.22
N PRO A 93 -17.09 -15.65 4.08
CA PRO A 93 -18.50 -16.01 3.91
C PRO A 93 -19.11 -15.54 2.58
N LEU A 94 -18.80 -14.31 2.15
CA LEU A 94 -19.30 -13.79 0.87
C LEU A 94 -18.70 -14.54 -0.31
N PHE A 95 -17.41 -14.89 -0.25
CA PHE A 95 -16.78 -15.70 -1.27
C PHE A 95 -17.40 -17.10 -1.33
N GLY A 96 -17.58 -17.76 -0.18
CA GLY A 96 -18.21 -19.07 -0.09
C GLY A 96 -19.60 -19.10 -0.74
N TRP A 97 -20.37 -18.01 -0.63
CA TRP A 97 -21.69 -17.89 -1.25
C TRP A 97 -21.66 -17.77 -2.80
N ILE A 98 -20.60 -17.19 -3.37
CA ILE A 98 -20.49 -16.95 -4.82
C ILE A 98 -19.51 -17.91 -5.52
N SER A 99 -18.72 -18.65 -4.77
CA SER A 99 -17.71 -19.57 -5.29
C SER A 99 -18.36 -20.84 -5.84
N ASN A 100 -17.74 -21.42 -6.88
CA ASN A 100 -18.21 -22.67 -7.45
C ASN A 100 -17.71 -23.86 -6.61
N PRO A 101 -18.60 -24.70 -6.05
CA PRO A 101 -18.20 -25.93 -5.39
C PRO A 101 -17.58 -26.88 -6.43
N GLY A 102 -16.34 -27.32 -6.21
CA GLY A 102 -15.62 -28.25 -7.10
C GLY A 102 -14.45 -27.64 -7.89
N LEU A 103 -14.10 -26.37 -7.65
CA LEU A 103 -12.84 -25.83 -8.14
C LEU A 103 -11.65 -26.53 -7.46
N PRO A 104 -10.56 -26.82 -8.19
CA PRO A 104 -9.29 -27.20 -7.56
C PRO A 104 -8.85 -26.12 -6.56
N GLU A 105 -8.32 -26.52 -5.41
CA GLU A 105 -7.94 -25.64 -4.30
C GLU A 105 -7.09 -24.43 -4.76
N SER A 106 -6.00 -24.68 -5.51
CA SER A 106 -5.15 -23.60 -6.05
C SER A 106 -5.89 -22.57 -6.92
N LEU A 107 -6.93 -23.00 -7.65
CA LEU A 107 -7.74 -22.12 -8.47
C LEU A 107 -8.76 -21.36 -7.62
N ALA A 108 -9.33 -22.00 -6.60
CA ALA A 108 -10.19 -21.35 -5.62
C ALA A 108 -9.41 -20.26 -4.85
N ASP A 109 -8.17 -20.51 -4.46
CA ASP A 109 -7.29 -19.53 -3.81
C ASP A 109 -7.02 -18.33 -4.71
N ALA A 110 -6.74 -18.56 -6.00
CA ALA A 110 -6.52 -17.49 -6.96
C ALA A 110 -7.79 -16.64 -7.19
N HIS A 111 -8.97 -17.28 -7.20
CA HIS A 111 -10.27 -16.60 -7.26
C HIS A 111 -10.53 -15.79 -5.99
N PHE A 112 -10.25 -16.38 -4.83
CA PHE A 112 -10.40 -15.70 -3.54
C PHE A 112 -9.48 -14.50 -3.44
N ALA A 113 -8.23 -14.58 -3.91
CA ALA A 113 -7.32 -13.45 -3.96
C ALA A 113 -7.87 -12.31 -4.83
N ALA A 114 -8.41 -12.62 -6.02
CA ALA A 114 -9.05 -11.62 -6.87
C ALA A 114 -10.26 -10.97 -6.20
N PHE A 115 -11.12 -11.77 -5.57
CA PHE A 115 -12.25 -11.30 -4.80
C PHE A 115 -11.82 -10.40 -3.65
N ALA A 116 -10.87 -10.83 -2.82
CA ALA A 116 -10.37 -10.08 -1.66
C ALA A 116 -9.73 -8.76 -2.09
N GLY A 117 -8.94 -8.74 -3.17
CA GLY A 117 -8.39 -7.51 -3.73
C GLY A 117 -9.46 -6.52 -4.20
N ALA A 118 -10.50 -7.02 -4.89
CA ALA A 118 -11.64 -6.19 -5.30
C ALA A 118 -12.46 -5.68 -4.10
N ALA A 119 -12.72 -6.54 -3.12
CA ALA A 119 -13.42 -6.21 -1.89
C ALA A 119 -12.65 -5.17 -1.06
N LEU A 120 -11.32 -5.25 -1.00
CA LEU A 120 -10.46 -4.27 -0.34
C LEU A 120 -10.52 -2.92 -1.06
N LEU A 121 -10.54 -2.90 -2.40
CA LEU A 121 -10.73 -1.67 -3.15
C LEU A 121 -12.10 -1.03 -2.88
N ALA A 122 -13.18 -1.82 -2.87
CA ALA A 122 -14.51 -1.35 -2.51
C ALA A 122 -14.53 -0.79 -1.07
N THR A 123 -13.89 -1.48 -0.14
CA THR A 123 -13.71 -1.03 1.25
C THR A 123 -12.97 0.31 1.30
N CYS A 124 -11.90 0.48 0.52
CA CYS A 124 -11.19 1.75 0.42
C CYS A 124 -12.06 2.90 -0.12
N LEU A 125 -12.96 2.64 -1.06
CA LEU A 125 -13.92 3.64 -1.55
C LEU A 125 -14.85 4.12 -0.43
N LEU A 126 -15.33 3.20 0.41
CA LEU A 126 -16.16 3.51 1.58
C LEU A 126 -15.38 4.28 2.63
N LEU A 127 -14.20 3.79 3.02
CA LEU A 127 -13.35 4.39 4.04
C LEU A 127 -12.81 5.76 3.65
N GLY A 128 -12.57 6.00 2.37
CA GLY A 128 -12.22 7.33 1.86
C GLY A 128 -13.24 8.41 2.23
N ARG A 129 -14.51 8.05 2.49
CA ARG A 129 -15.55 9.01 2.90
C ARG A 129 -15.30 9.59 4.31
N LEU A 130 -14.57 8.89 5.18
CA LEU A 130 -14.28 9.30 6.55
C LEU A 130 -13.36 10.55 6.62
N SER A 131 -12.57 10.80 5.56
CA SER A 131 -11.65 11.93 5.47
C SER A 131 -11.55 12.47 4.04
N THR A 132 -12.32 13.52 3.74
CA THR A 132 -12.30 14.18 2.42
C THR A 132 -10.90 14.64 1.98
N PRO A 133 -10.05 15.24 2.83
CA PRO A 133 -8.69 15.64 2.43
C PRO A 133 -7.84 14.45 2.01
N THR A 134 -7.92 13.34 2.75
CA THR A 134 -7.20 12.10 2.47
C THR A 134 -7.69 11.49 1.17
N ARG A 135 -9.01 11.30 1.00
CA ARG A 135 -9.60 10.83 -0.26
C ARG A 135 -9.16 11.65 -1.47
N ARG A 136 -9.23 12.98 -1.38
CA ARG A 136 -8.81 13.88 -2.47
C ARG A 136 -7.33 13.70 -2.80
N LYS A 137 -6.47 13.49 -1.80
CA LYS A 137 -5.04 13.27 -2.00
C LYS A 137 -4.77 11.89 -2.61
N THR A 138 -5.41 10.84 -2.11
CA THR A 138 -5.30 9.48 -2.65
C THR A 138 -5.77 9.42 -4.09
N TRP A 139 -6.95 9.97 -4.42
CA TRP A 139 -7.48 9.90 -5.80
C TRP A 139 -6.68 10.77 -6.76
N ARG A 140 -6.03 11.84 -6.28
CA ARG A 140 -5.08 12.59 -7.10
C ARG A 140 -3.88 11.73 -7.50
N ARG A 141 -3.43 10.83 -6.62
CA ARG A 141 -2.35 9.87 -6.88
C ARG A 141 -2.80 8.70 -7.77
N MET A 142 -4.09 8.37 -7.76
CA MET A 142 -4.74 7.38 -8.62
C MET A 142 -5.44 7.96 -9.85
N ARG A 143 -5.07 9.16 -10.31
CA ARG A 143 -5.71 9.72 -11.52
C ARG A 143 -5.49 8.76 -12.71
N PRO A 144 -6.53 8.37 -13.46
CA PRO A 144 -6.40 7.41 -14.57
C PRO A 144 -5.33 7.79 -15.61
N LEU A 145 -5.18 9.09 -15.88
CA LEU A 145 -4.15 9.63 -16.77
C LEU A 145 -2.70 9.30 -16.36
N ARG A 146 -2.48 8.82 -15.13
CA ARG A 146 -1.16 8.40 -14.63
C ARG A 146 -0.88 6.92 -14.86
N PHE A 147 -1.92 6.13 -15.18
CA PHE A 147 -1.80 4.69 -15.37
C PHE A 147 -0.88 4.32 -16.54
N PRO A 148 -0.99 4.89 -17.76
CA PRO A 148 -0.11 4.52 -18.87
C PRO A 148 1.38 4.75 -18.56
N THR A 149 1.69 5.86 -17.89
CA THR A 149 3.06 6.15 -17.46
C THR A 149 3.56 5.21 -16.37
N ALA A 150 2.68 4.77 -15.48
CA ALA A 150 3.03 3.78 -14.46
C ALA A 150 3.28 2.41 -15.08
N LEU A 151 2.38 1.98 -15.97
CA LEU A 151 2.50 0.73 -16.69
C LEU A 151 3.81 0.66 -17.47
N LEU A 152 4.15 1.71 -18.22
CA LEU A 152 5.43 1.78 -18.93
C LEU A 152 6.63 1.65 -17.97
N GLN A 153 6.59 2.34 -16.82
CA GLN A 153 7.67 2.25 -15.84
C GLN A 153 7.78 0.85 -15.23
N VAL A 154 6.67 0.20 -14.91
CA VAL A 154 6.64 -1.17 -14.38
C VAL A 154 7.18 -2.14 -15.42
N LEU A 155 6.79 -2.01 -16.69
CA LEU A 155 7.32 -2.82 -17.80
C LEU A 155 8.82 -2.60 -18.01
N CYS A 156 9.29 -1.34 -17.95
CA CYS A 156 10.72 -1.03 -18.03
C CYS A 156 11.51 -1.64 -16.85
N VAL A 157 10.94 -1.64 -15.64
CA VAL A 157 11.56 -2.26 -14.47
C VAL A 157 11.60 -3.78 -14.63
N ALA A 158 10.47 -4.41 -14.96
CA ALA A 158 10.39 -5.85 -15.12
C ALA A 158 11.32 -6.34 -16.25
N GLY A 159 11.22 -5.75 -17.44
CA GLY A 159 12.10 -6.07 -18.57
C GLY A 159 13.56 -5.75 -18.27
N GLY A 160 13.83 -4.60 -17.64
CA GLY A 160 15.17 -4.19 -17.22
C GLY A 160 15.81 -5.17 -16.23
N THR A 161 15.03 -5.77 -15.33
CA THR A 161 15.51 -6.81 -14.40
C THR A 161 16.06 -8.02 -15.17
N TYR A 162 15.31 -8.55 -16.15
CA TYR A 162 15.79 -9.68 -16.95
C TYR A 162 16.94 -9.31 -17.87
N LEU A 163 16.89 -8.13 -18.49
CA LEU A 163 17.99 -7.66 -19.35
C LEU A 163 19.29 -7.51 -18.57
N PHE A 164 19.23 -6.91 -17.38
CA PHE A 164 20.40 -6.74 -16.52
C PHE A 164 20.96 -8.09 -16.06
N LEU A 165 20.11 -8.96 -15.52
CA LEU A 165 20.54 -10.28 -15.02
C LEU A 165 21.04 -11.18 -16.16
N GLY A 166 20.37 -11.19 -17.30
CA GLY A 166 20.78 -11.96 -18.48
C GLY A 166 22.11 -11.46 -19.06
N ALA A 167 22.29 -10.14 -19.17
CA ALA A 167 23.55 -9.55 -19.63
C ALA A 167 24.70 -9.84 -18.64
N LEU A 168 24.46 -9.74 -17.34
CA LEU A 168 25.45 -10.06 -16.32
C LEU A 168 25.85 -11.54 -16.39
N ALA A 169 24.89 -12.46 -16.51
CA ALA A 169 25.19 -13.89 -16.62
C ALA A 169 25.96 -14.22 -17.90
N ALA A 170 25.60 -13.62 -19.04
CA ALA A 170 26.33 -13.76 -20.29
C ALA A 170 27.76 -13.21 -20.19
N ALA A 171 27.97 -12.06 -19.56
CA ALA A 171 29.29 -11.47 -19.33
C ALA A 171 30.18 -12.35 -18.44
N LEU A 172 29.58 -13.12 -17.53
CA LEU A 172 30.26 -14.09 -16.68
C LEU A 172 30.47 -15.46 -17.35
N GLY A 173 30.04 -15.65 -18.60
CA GLY A 173 30.21 -16.91 -19.33
C GLY A 173 29.14 -17.98 -19.02
N TYR A 174 28.05 -17.61 -18.32
CA TYR A 174 26.96 -18.51 -17.96
C TYR A 174 25.64 -18.07 -18.64
N PRO A 175 25.45 -18.33 -19.94
CA PRO A 175 24.23 -17.90 -20.63
C PRO A 175 23.01 -18.62 -20.06
N LEU A 176 22.11 -17.84 -19.44
CA LEU A 176 20.87 -18.35 -18.86
C LEU A 176 19.74 -18.34 -19.88
N LYS A 177 18.87 -19.35 -19.83
CA LYS A 177 17.66 -19.38 -20.66
C LYS A 177 16.47 -18.86 -19.87
N LEU A 178 15.66 -18.00 -20.48
CA LEU A 178 14.43 -17.52 -19.84
C LEU A 178 13.30 -18.53 -20.08
N ARG A 179 12.67 -18.99 -19.00
CA ARG A 179 11.51 -19.88 -19.03
C ARG A 179 10.26 -19.12 -18.60
N TRP A 180 9.19 -19.29 -19.38
CA TRP A 180 7.87 -18.73 -19.08
C TRP A 180 7.07 -19.70 -18.21
N PRO A 181 6.20 -19.20 -17.31
CA PRO A 181 5.27 -20.04 -16.57
C PRO A 181 4.28 -20.73 -17.51
N THR A 182 3.81 -21.91 -17.11
CA THR A 182 2.81 -22.66 -17.89
C THR A 182 1.50 -21.87 -17.94
N GLY A 183 0.97 -21.67 -19.15
CA GLY A 183 -0.31 -20.99 -19.35
C GLY A 183 -1.49 -21.78 -18.80
N GLY A 184 -2.63 -21.10 -18.65
CA GLY A 184 -3.89 -21.71 -18.22
C GLY A 184 -4.73 -20.80 -17.34
N SER A 185 -5.90 -21.29 -16.94
CA SER A 185 -6.83 -20.59 -16.05
C SER A 185 -6.18 -20.13 -14.75
N LEU A 186 -5.39 -21.02 -14.11
CA LEU A 186 -4.73 -20.71 -12.85
C LEU A 186 -3.78 -19.51 -12.98
N LEU A 187 -2.89 -19.52 -13.97
CA LEU A 187 -1.94 -18.42 -14.18
C LEU A 187 -2.66 -17.08 -14.40
N TYR A 188 -3.74 -17.08 -15.20
CA TYR A 188 -4.55 -15.90 -15.45
C TYR A 188 -5.14 -15.33 -14.15
N TRP A 189 -5.73 -16.18 -13.32
CA TRP A 189 -6.32 -15.77 -12.05
C TRP A 189 -5.28 -15.36 -11.01
N VAL A 190 -4.10 -15.99 -10.98
CA VAL A 190 -2.98 -15.53 -10.13
C VAL A 190 -2.53 -14.13 -10.56
N ILE A 191 -2.37 -13.88 -11.86
CA ILE A 191 -1.95 -12.57 -12.38
C ILE A 191 -2.95 -11.49 -11.97
N ILE A 192 -4.23 -11.70 -12.24
CA ILE A 192 -5.30 -10.73 -11.95
C ILE A 192 -5.51 -10.58 -10.45
N GLY A 193 -5.56 -11.70 -9.72
CA GLY A 193 -5.81 -11.70 -8.29
C GLY A 193 -4.75 -10.90 -7.55
N GLN A 194 -3.48 -11.16 -7.83
CA GLN A 194 -2.38 -10.44 -7.21
C GLN A 194 -2.28 -8.98 -7.66
N ALA A 195 -2.68 -8.65 -8.90
CA ALA A 195 -2.79 -7.26 -9.32
C ALA A 195 -3.86 -6.50 -8.53
N LEU A 196 -5.01 -7.13 -8.28
CA LEU A 196 -6.10 -6.55 -7.48
C LEU A 196 -5.72 -6.43 -6.00
N VAL A 197 -5.10 -7.45 -5.42
CA VAL A 197 -4.60 -7.41 -4.03
C VAL A 197 -3.58 -6.28 -3.88
N ALA A 198 -2.53 -6.27 -4.71
CA ALA A 198 -1.51 -5.23 -4.66
C ALA A 198 -2.12 -3.83 -4.82
N MET A 199 -3.08 -3.67 -5.73
CA MET A 199 -3.79 -2.40 -5.89
C MET A 199 -4.61 -2.03 -4.66
N GLY A 200 -5.38 -2.95 -4.10
CA GLY A 200 -6.16 -2.75 -2.88
C GLY A 200 -5.27 -2.32 -1.71
N GLU A 201 -4.18 -3.03 -1.48
CA GLU A 201 -3.24 -2.76 -0.41
C GLU A 201 -2.52 -1.42 -0.60
N GLU A 202 -2.04 -1.10 -1.80
CA GLU A 202 -1.39 0.19 -2.03
C GLU A 202 -2.36 1.37 -1.86
N VAL A 203 -3.63 1.19 -2.23
CA VAL A 203 -4.67 2.20 -1.99
C VAL A 203 -5.00 2.32 -0.51
N TYR A 204 -5.06 1.22 0.22
CA TYR A 204 -5.33 1.22 1.66
C TYR A 204 -4.16 1.83 2.44
N TYR A 205 -2.98 1.22 2.36
CA TYR A 205 -1.81 1.57 3.15
C TYR A 205 -1.16 2.88 2.70
N ARG A 206 -0.76 2.99 1.42
CA ARG A 206 0.01 4.14 0.90
C ARG A 206 -0.89 5.26 0.38
N GLY A 207 -2.15 4.92 0.11
CA GLY A 207 -3.21 5.85 -0.20
C GLY A 207 -3.86 6.43 1.06
N LEU A 208 -4.74 5.69 1.72
CA LEU A 208 -5.57 6.19 2.82
C LEU A 208 -4.77 6.39 4.11
N LEU A 209 -4.21 5.32 4.70
CA LEU A 209 -3.57 5.37 6.02
C LEU A 209 -2.37 6.33 6.03
N TYR A 210 -1.46 6.18 5.06
CA TYR A 210 -0.30 7.06 4.90
C TYR A 210 -0.71 8.53 4.80
N CYS A 211 -1.72 8.86 3.97
CA CYS A 211 -2.13 10.24 3.79
C CYS A 211 -2.83 10.81 5.03
N GLU A 212 -3.59 9.98 5.75
CA GLU A 212 -4.27 10.37 6.98
C GLU A 212 -3.26 10.64 8.11
N ILE A 213 -2.24 9.78 8.27
CA ILE A 213 -1.14 10.00 9.22
C ILE A 213 -0.38 11.29 8.87
N GLU A 214 -0.03 11.50 7.59
CA GLU A 214 0.65 12.73 7.15
C GLU A 214 -0.21 13.99 7.40
N ARG A 215 -1.55 13.88 7.27
CA ARG A 215 -2.52 14.94 7.56
C ARG A 215 -2.60 15.27 9.06
N LEU A 216 -2.52 14.25 9.91
CA LEU A 216 -2.63 14.38 11.38
C LEU A 216 -1.35 14.88 12.03
N SER A 217 -0.21 14.47 11.50
CA SER A 217 1.12 14.71 12.07
C SER A 217 1.41 16.18 12.47
N PRO A 218 1.02 17.23 11.70
CA PRO A 218 1.20 18.62 12.13
C PRO A 218 0.51 18.97 13.44
N ARG A 219 -0.69 18.41 13.66
CA ARG A 219 -1.48 18.63 14.88
C ARG A 219 -0.84 17.92 16.08
N MET A 220 -0.08 16.89 15.81
CA MET A 220 0.65 16.10 16.80
C MET A 220 2.10 16.59 16.98
N GLY A 221 2.41 17.83 16.56
CA GLY A 221 3.69 18.49 16.82
C GLY A 221 4.76 18.34 15.73
N LEU A 222 4.53 17.52 14.69
CA LEU A 222 5.50 17.35 13.60
C LEU A 222 5.37 18.43 12.54
N ARG A 223 6.23 19.46 12.63
CA ARG A 223 6.17 20.63 11.74
C ARG A 223 6.80 20.40 10.37
N THR A 224 7.85 19.58 10.27
CA THR A 224 8.61 19.44 9.01
C THR A 224 7.97 18.43 8.05
N ALA A 225 8.04 18.68 6.74
CA ALA A 225 7.55 17.72 5.74
C ALA A 225 8.27 16.38 5.80
N ALA A 226 9.58 16.38 6.06
CA ALA A 226 10.37 15.16 6.14
C ALA A 226 9.93 14.27 7.31
N ALA A 227 9.81 14.81 8.53
CA ALA A 227 9.42 14.03 9.70
C ALA A 227 8.03 13.41 9.54
N ARG A 228 7.06 14.18 9.04
CA ARG A 228 5.70 13.69 8.78
C ARG A 228 5.68 12.50 7.81
N ARG A 229 6.50 12.55 6.76
CA ARG A 229 6.60 11.46 5.78
C ARG A 229 7.25 10.24 6.40
N TRP A 230 8.38 10.39 7.08
CA TRP A 230 9.09 9.27 7.69
C TRP A 230 8.24 8.55 8.74
N ILE A 231 7.47 9.28 9.54
CA ILE A 231 6.53 8.68 10.48
C ILE A 231 5.40 7.95 9.76
N ALA A 232 4.82 8.54 8.72
CA ALA A 232 3.80 7.86 7.93
C ALA A 232 4.36 6.57 7.28
N VAL A 233 5.55 6.63 6.69
CA VAL A 233 6.28 5.46 6.15
C VAL A 233 6.46 4.40 7.24
N GLY A 234 7.05 4.76 8.39
CA GLY A 234 7.35 3.81 9.46
C GLY A 234 6.09 3.13 10.00
N LEU A 235 5.06 3.89 10.33
CA LEU A 235 3.81 3.35 10.88
C LEU A 235 3.07 2.45 9.87
N THR A 236 2.92 2.88 8.61
CA THR A 236 2.21 2.04 7.62
C THR A 236 3.00 0.79 7.25
N SER A 237 4.33 0.86 7.25
CA SER A 237 5.17 -0.29 6.92
C SER A 237 5.22 -1.31 8.05
N THR A 238 5.22 -0.84 9.31
CA THR A 238 5.12 -1.70 10.48
C THR A 238 3.78 -2.41 10.51
N LEU A 239 2.68 -1.67 10.31
CA LEU A 239 1.34 -2.27 10.20
C LEU A 239 1.29 -3.34 9.10
N PHE A 240 1.78 -2.98 7.91
CA PHE A 240 1.82 -3.89 6.77
C PHE A 240 2.59 -5.18 7.10
N ALA A 241 3.75 -5.07 7.75
CA ALA A 241 4.53 -6.22 8.18
C ALA A 241 3.78 -7.10 9.19
N MET A 242 3.17 -6.49 10.21
CA MET A 242 2.43 -7.22 11.24
C MET A 242 1.26 -8.03 10.66
N GLU A 243 0.56 -7.47 9.67
CA GLU A 243 -0.55 -8.15 9.02
C GLU A 243 -0.10 -9.35 8.17
N HIS A 244 1.18 -9.45 7.84
CA HIS A 244 1.75 -10.49 6.99
C HIS A 244 2.67 -11.47 7.74
N MET A 245 2.80 -11.35 9.07
CA MET A 245 3.57 -12.28 9.90
C MET A 245 2.91 -13.66 10.01
N ASP A 246 3.55 -14.71 9.54
CA ASP A 246 3.13 -16.08 9.86
C ASP A 246 3.72 -16.53 11.20
N LEU A 247 2.93 -16.45 12.27
CA LEU A 247 3.35 -16.79 13.63
C LEU A 247 3.48 -18.31 13.87
N THR A 248 3.10 -19.14 12.91
CA THR A 248 3.28 -20.60 12.98
C THR A 248 4.72 -21.03 12.69
N GLN A 249 5.52 -20.14 12.10
CA GLN A 249 6.92 -20.39 11.77
C GLN A 249 7.85 -20.21 12.98
N SER A 250 9.08 -20.72 12.86
CA SER A 250 10.12 -20.46 13.85
C SER A 250 10.42 -18.96 13.99
N TRP A 251 10.84 -18.55 15.20
CA TRP A 251 11.14 -17.14 15.50
C TRP A 251 12.12 -16.49 14.51
N GLU A 252 13.13 -17.22 14.06
CA GLU A 252 14.09 -16.72 13.07
C GLU A 252 13.42 -16.37 11.74
N VAL A 253 12.52 -17.24 11.26
CA VAL A 253 11.76 -17.01 10.02
C VAL A 253 10.82 -15.82 10.18
N VAL A 254 10.11 -15.73 11.31
CA VAL A 254 9.22 -14.61 11.63
C VAL A 254 9.96 -13.28 11.60
N VAL A 255 11.13 -13.21 12.25
CA VAL A 255 11.96 -11.99 12.28
C VAL A 255 12.43 -11.63 10.87
N ARG A 256 12.96 -12.58 10.10
CA ARG A 256 13.42 -12.34 8.72
C ARG A 256 12.29 -11.86 7.82
N GLN A 257 11.13 -12.51 7.86
CA GLN A 257 9.94 -12.10 7.10
C GLN A 257 9.47 -10.70 7.52
N THR A 258 9.41 -10.42 8.81
CA THR A 258 9.00 -9.11 9.34
C THR A 258 9.91 -8.00 8.82
N VAL A 259 11.23 -8.18 8.90
CA VAL A 259 12.20 -7.19 8.42
C VAL A 259 12.06 -7.01 6.90
N PHE A 260 11.90 -8.10 6.16
CA PHE A 260 11.69 -8.05 4.71
C PHE A 260 10.41 -7.29 4.34
N ILE A 261 9.26 -7.65 4.94
CA ILE A 261 7.96 -7.05 4.62
C ILE A 261 7.90 -5.60 5.11
N ALA A 262 8.47 -5.26 6.26
CA ALA A 262 8.56 -3.87 6.73
C ALA A 262 9.43 -3.03 5.79
N SER A 263 10.55 -3.57 5.31
CA SER A 263 11.43 -2.89 4.36
C SER A 263 10.74 -2.68 3.02
N LEU A 264 10.09 -3.72 2.48
CA LEU A 264 9.29 -3.64 1.27
C LEU A 264 8.14 -2.63 1.43
N GLY A 265 7.48 -2.70 2.59
CA GLY A 265 6.59 -1.73 3.19
C GLY A 265 6.98 -0.29 2.91
N ALA A 266 8.17 0.03 3.42
CA ALA A 266 8.76 1.36 3.39
C ALA A 266 9.18 1.77 1.98
N LEU A 267 9.74 0.84 1.20
CA LEU A 267 10.14 1.08 -0.18
C LEU A 267 8.94 1.45 -1.05
N PHE A 268 7.80 0.76 -0.95
CA PHE A 268 6.59 1.16 -1.68
C PHE A 268 6.05 2.53 -1.24
N ALA A 269 6.07 2.81 0.07
CA ALA A 269 5.66 4.13 0.57
C ALA A 269 6.56 5.27 0.03
N LEU A 270 7.88 5.03 -0.02
CA LEU A 270 8.84 5.95 -0.64
C LEU A 270 8.61 6.09 -2.15
N LEU A 271 8.31 5.00 -2.85
CA LEU A 271 8.02 5.00 -4.28
C LEU A 271 6.78 5.84 -4.59
N VAL A 272 5.71 5.72 -3.79
CA VAL A 272 4.53 6.60 -3.86
C VAL A 272 4.88 8.05 -3.50
N ALA A 273 5.72 8.27 -2.49
CA ALA A 273 6.12 9.62 -2.08
C ALA A 273 6.93 10.35 -3.17
N VAL A 274 7.83 9.66 -3.86
CA VAL A 274 8.70 10.21 -4.91
C VAL A 274 7.95 10.37 -6.24
N SER A 275 7.16 9.38 -6.63
CA SER A 275 6.45 9.39 -7.92
C SER A 275 5.12 10.15 -7.89
N ALA A 276 4.54 10.30 -6.68
CA ALA A 276 3.17 10.69 -6.44
C ALA A 276 2.13 9.81 -7.18
N ASN A 277 2.45 8.56 -7.50
CA ASN A 277 1.62 7.70 -8.34
C ASN A 277 1.47 6.31 -7.71
N ILE A 278 0.23 5.97 -7.31
CA ILE A 278 -0.06 4.68 -6.63
C ILE A 278 0.07 3.51 -7.59
N TYR A 279 -0.24 3.69 -8.89
CA TYR A 279 -0.15 2.63 -9.89
C TYR A 279 1.27 2.06 -10.04
N ILE A 280 2.31 2.87 -9.79
CA ILE A 280 3.71 2.38 -9.86
C ILE A 280 3.97 1.42 -8.71
N ALA A 281 3.62 1.81 -7.47
CA ALA A 281 3.80 0.94 -6.33
C ALA A 281 2.96 -0.33 -6.47
N ALA A 282 1.70 -0.20 -6.89
CA ALA A 282 0.81 -1.35 -7.10
C ALA A 282 1.34 -2.31 -8.17
N GLY A 283 1.87 -1.77 -9.28
CA GLY A 283 2.43 -2.60 -10.35
C GLY A 283 3.73 -3.30 -9.95
N ILE A 284 4.64 -2.62 -9.22
CA ILE A 284 5.86 -3.27 -8.69
C ILE A 284 5.51 -4.29 -7.61
N HIS A 285 4.51 -4.01 -6.76
CA HIS A 285 4.00 -4.93 -5.77
C HIS A 285 3.41 -6.18 -6.44
N ALA A 286 2.50 -6.02 -7.41
CA ALA A 286 1.95 -7.15 -8.16
C ALA A 286 3.05 -7.97 -8.85
N TRP A 287 4.04 -7.31 -9.45
CA TRP A 287 5.19 -7.97 -10.07
C TRP A 287 6.00 -8.81 -9.07
N ILE A 288 6.23 -8.30 -7.86
CA ILE A 288 6.91 -9.04 -6.79
C ILE A 288 6.08 -10.25 -6.35
N ASN A 289 4.76 -10.10 -6.23
CA ASN A 289 3.88 -11.22 -5.90
C ASN A 289 3.92 -12.30 -6.99
N TRP A 290 3.97 -11.90 -8.27
CA TRP A 290 4.11 -12.86 -9.37
C TRP A 290 5.46 -13.59 -9.36
N LEU A 291 6.55 -12.91 -8.99
CA LEU A 291 7.86 -13.56 -8.79
C LEU A 291 7.81 -14.58 -7.65
N LEU A 292 7.17 -14.23 -6.53
CA LEU A 292 7.06 -15.11 -5.36
C LEU A 292 6.18 -16.34 -5.62
N LEU A 293 5.13 -16.18 -6.43
CA LEU A 293 4.17 -17.25 -6.75
C LEU A 293 4.55 -18.05 -8.00
N GLY A 294 5.70 -17.78 -8.62
CA GLY A 294 6.12 -18.47 -9.85
C GLY A 294 5.26 -18.13 -11.08
N ALA A 295 4.49 -17.03 -11.03
CA ALA A 295 3.68 -16.51 -12.14
C ALA A 295 4.45 -15.55 -13.06
N ALA A 296 5.72 -15.28 -12.76
CA ALA A 296 6.62 -14.52 -13.60
C ALA A 296 7.65 -15.44 -14.30
N PRO A 297 8.26 -15.00 -15.42
CA PRO A 297 9.37 -15.70 -16.03
C PRO A 297 10.54 -15.90 -15.05
N HIS A 298 11.36 -16.92 -15.25
CA HIS A 298 12.59 -17.10 -14.48
C HIS A 298 13.70 -17.65 -15.36
N PHE A 299 14.94 -17.43 -14.95
CA PHE A 299 16.10 -17.99 -15.63
C PHE A 299 16.29 -19.42 -15.17
N VAL A 300 16.63 -20.30 -16.11
CA VAL A 300 16.99 -21.69 -15.86
C VAL A 300 18.42 -21.96 -16.29
N ASP A 301 19.05 -22.90 -15.58
CA ASP A 301 20.39 -23.40 -15.90
C ASP A 301 20.34 -24.49 -17.00
N ALA A 302 21.48 -25.13 -17.27
CA ALA A 302 21.58 -26.20 -18.26
C ALA A 302 20.73 -27.45 -17.93
N SER A 303 20.42 -27.67 -16.65
CA SER A 303 19.55 -28.77 -16.18
C SER A 303 18.05 -28.42 -16.26
N GLY A 304 17.72 -27.15 -16.53
CA GLY A 304 16.35 -26.66 -16.54
C GLY A 304 15.80 -26.27 -15.16
N ALA A 305 16.65 -26.31 -14.12
CA ALA A 305 16.31 -25.86 -12.78
C ALA A 305 16.41 -24.32 -12.68
N PRO A 306 15.67 -23.67 -11.76
CA PRO A 306 15.79 -22.24 -11.53
C PRO A 306 17.23 -21.83 -11.21
N ALA A 307 17.82 -20.97 -12.05
CA ALA A 307 19.22 -20.58 -11.93
C ALA A 307 19.47 -19.57 -10.82
N LEU A 308 18.44 -18.83 -10.40
CA LEU A 308 18.52 -17.76 -9.42
C LEU A 308 17.34 -17.83 -8.45
N PRO A 309 17.54 -17.54 -7.15
CA PRO A 309 16.43 -17.45 -6.20
C PRO A 309 15.56 -16.20 -6.48
N ALA A 310 14.26 -16.27 -6.14
CA ALA A 310 13.31 -15.18 -6.35
C ALA A 310 13.78 -13.84 -5.74
N GLY A 311 14.45 -13.90 -4.58
CA GLY A 311 15.02 -12.73 -3.90
C GLY A 311 15.97 -11.90 -4.77
N THR A 312 16.71 -12.54 -5.69
CA THR A 312 17.60 -11.83 -6.63
C THR A 312 16.81 -10.95 -7.59
N TYR A 313 15.74 -11.49 -8.18
CA TYR A 313 14.86 -10.73 -9.07
C TYR A 313 14.18 -9.57 -8.34
N ILE A 314 13.72 -9.81 -7.11
CA ILE A 314 13.08 -8.79 -6.27
C ILE A 314 14.06 -7.67 -5.96
N GLY A 315 15.28 -7.98 -5.53
CA GLY A 315 16.32 -7.00 -5.23
C GLY A 315 16.65 -6.10 -6.43
N VAL A 316 16.91 -6.71 -7.60
CA VAL A 316 17.19 -5.97 -8.84
C VAL A 316 16.00 -5.12 -9.28
N THR A 317 14.79 -5.68 -9.21
CA THR A 317 13.53 -4.96 -9.52
C THR A 317 13.40 -3.70 -8.66
N LEU A 318 13.62 -3.81 -7.35
CA LEU A 318 13.53 -2.67 -6.44
C LEU A 318 14.60 -1.61 -6.75
N ILE A 319 15.85 -2.02 -6.99
CA ILE A 319 16.92 -1.09 -7.38
C ILE A 319 16.53 -0.31 -8.64
N LEU A 320 16.10 -1.01 -9.69
CA LEU A 320 15.69 -0.39 -10.96
C LEU A 320 14.46 0.50 -10.79
N ALA A 321 13.48 0.09 -9.99
CA ALA A 321 12.29 0.90 -9.70
C ALA A 321 12.66 2.25 -9.08
N PHE A 322 13.60 2.28 -8.13
CA PHE A 322 14.06 3.53 -7.53
C PHE A 322 14.89 4.37 -8.49
N ILE A 323 15.82 3.78 -9.24
CA ILE A 323 16.61 4.49 -10.26
C ILE A 323 15.66 5.19 -11.24
N LEU A 324 14.66 4.47 -11.76
CA LEU A 324 13.70 4.99 -12.72
C LEU A 324 12.83 6.09 -12.10
N ALA A 325 12.31 5.88 -10.88
CA ALA A 325 11.51 6.88 -10.17
C ALA A 325 12.28 8.21 -9.96
N PHE A 326 13.57 8.14 -9.58
CA PHE A 326 14.41 9.31 -9.41
C PHE A 326 14.75 9.99 -10.75
N ALA A 327 15.05 9.23 -11.80
CA ALA A 327 15.32 9.77 -13.13
C ALA A 327 14.11 10.56 -13.68
N PHE A 328 12.91 10.00 -13.58
CA PHE A 328 11.68 10.67 -14.00
C PHE A 328 11.37 11.92 -13.18
N ARG A 329 11.62 11.89 -11.87
CA ARG A 329 11.45 13.07 -11.00
C ARG A 329 12.39 14.20 -11.42
N ARG A 330 13.67 13.90 -11.65
CA ARG A 330 14.67 14.88 -12.10
C ARG A 330 14.28 15.52 -13.43
N HIS A 331 13.80 14.72 -14.37
CA HIS A 331 13.36 15.20 -15.68
C HIS A 331 12.16 16.16 -15.56
N ARG A 332 11.15 15.82 -14.75
CA ARG A 332 9.99 16.70 -14.50
C ARG A 332 10.40 18.03 -13.89
N SER A 333 11.27 18.02 -12.87
CA SER A 333 11.76 19.24 -12.24
C SER A 333 12.50 20.16 -13.22
N ARG A 334 13.34 19.60 -14.10
CA ARG A 334 14.04 20.36 -15.14
C ARG A 334 13.08 20.97 -16.16
N ARG A 335 12.09 20.22 -16.62
CA ARG A 335 11.09 20.71 -17.60
C ARG A 335 10.25 21.85 -17.02
N SER A 336 9.81 21.75 -15.76
CA SER A 336 9.09 22.83 -15.07
C SER A 336 9.94 24.08 -14.83
N ALA A 337 11.26 23.93 -14.61
CA ALA A 337 12.16 25.08 -14.51
C ALA A 337 12.36 25.78 -15.85
N ARG A 338 12.41 25.02 -16.96
CA ARG A 338 12.55 25.57 -18.32
C ARG A 338 11.30 26.31 -18.78
N THR A 339 10.10 25.79 -18.52
CA THR A 339 8.85 26.49 -18.88
C THR A 339 8.60 27.78 -18.08
N ARG A 340 9.14 27.89 -16.86
CA ARG A 340 9.09 29.15 -16.08
C ARG A 340 10.09 30.21 -16.56
N ARG A 341 11.09 29.85 -17.37
CA ARG A 341 12.12 30.76 -17.90
C ARG A 341 11.81 31.29 -19.29
N VAL A 342 10.71 30.90 -19.91
CA VAL A 342 10.21 31.59 -21.12
C VAL A 342 9.62 32.90 -20.62
N PRO A 343 10.21 34.07 -20.94
CA PRO A 343 9.61 35.34 -20.60
C PRO A 343 8.24 35.37 -21.26
N LEU A 344 7.18 35.67 -20.50
CA LEU A 344 5.96 36.18 -21.09
C LEU A 344 6.34 37.53 -21.69
N GLU A 345 6.77 37.54 -22.95
CA GLU A 345 6.69 38.72 -23.80
C GLU A 345 5.21 39.07 -23.94
N HIS A 346 4.67 39.74 -22.92
CA HIS A 346 3.48 40.52 -23.09
C HIS A 346 3.89 41.78 -23.85
N PRO A 347 3.33 42.04 -25.04
CA PRO A 347 3.44 43.34 -25.66
C PRO A 347 2.81 44.34 -24.68
N ARG A 348 3.62 45.22 -24.10
CA ARG A 348 3.13 46.39 -23.38
C ARG A 348 2.45 47.26 -24.41
N THR A 349 1.15 47.13 -24.58
CA THR A 349 0.35 48.19 -25.19
C THR A 349 0.35 49.36 -24.23
N THR A 350 1.11 50.37 -24.60
CA THR A 350 1.19 51.69 -23.96
C THR A 350 -0.20 52.30 -23.92
N ARG A 351 -0.84 52.32 -22.74
CA ARG A 351 -1.89 53.30 -22.46
C ARG A 351 -1.22 54.65 -22.24
N THR A 352 -1.39 55.55 -23.20
CA THR A 352 -1.22 56.99 -23.00
C THR A 352 -2.26 57.48 -21.98
N PRO A 353 -1.87 58.28 -20.98
CA PRO A 353 -2.80 59.06 -20.19
C PRO A 353 -2.86 60.46 -20.80
N ASP A 354 -3.91 60.76 -21.58
CA ASP A 354 -4.22 62.15 -21.88
C ASP A 354 -4.99 62.76 -20.70
N ARG A 355 -4.42 63.87 -20.23
CA ARG A 355 -4.93 64.79 -19.22
C ARG A 355 -6.01 65.68 -19.85
N ALA A 356 -7.11 65.91 -19.14
CA ALA A 356 -7.68 67.21 -18.77
C ALA A 356 -9.02 66.98 -18.06
#